data_AF-A0A534NP92-F1
#
_entry.id   AF-A0A534NP92-F1
#
_cell.length_a   1.000
_cell.length_b   1.000
_cell.length_c   1.000
_cell.angle_alpha   90.00
_cell.angle_beta   90.00
_cell.angle_gamma   90.00
#
_symmetry.space_group_name_H-M   'P 1'
#
loop_
_entity.id
_entity.type
_entity.pdbx_description
1 polymer ?
#
loop_
_entity_poly.entity_id
_entity_poly.type
_entity_poly.pdbx_seq_one_letter_code
_entity_poly.pdbx_strand_id
1 'polypeptide(L)'
;MSVREIRAAAAALAILGCAGPSHQHKASLNNLLASRDWAAATRQLQEAKDTEYASRDAVLYWLDLAALLHDGGNFKESDQALDEAEQRLEALYTQSISKGAGTFFLNDTTDDYRGEPHERSLLHILRALNYAYAGRTDEAVVESRKVSAFLAELGSTLGSTYTYRDDAFAQYLSALLFEDAGRRDDARISYRAAHAAYSAYASRYGTPEPPYDLGTMGRDEGEVVFLHYAGIAPRRTSESVQVAWNDALIAVQTTGSDDENAQVKNAITAGLSANAITVAFPQYIQDPFVIVGSEIEVAGRRAQTTLVEDISAIAKKALEDRMGTIRSRAIGRAVIKFALAKLAEEETTKQAGQGWGFLAGLAARATSAALEVADTRCWSTIPAQIRMARVRVPAGRQTVAVHYSSRAGDVANSEALTVEVKPGRRTYLHVRTAM
;
A
#
# COMPACT_ATOMS: atom_id res chain seq x y z
N MET A 1 -27.88 2.39 32.98
CA MET A 1 -27.31 3.19 31.88
C MET A 1 -28.43 3.95 31.17
N SER A 2 -28.25 5.24 30.94
CA SER A 2 -29.17 6.02 30.10
C SER A 2 -29.02 5.63 28.62
N VAL A 3 -30.05 5.85 27.79
CA VAL A 3 -29.98 5.65 26.32
C VAL A 3 -28.82 6.43 25.70
N ARG A 4 -28.42 7.55 26.32
CA ARG A 4 -27.27 8.37 25.93
C ARG A 4 -25.93 7.66 26.17
N GLU A 5 -25.79 6.94 27.28
CA GLU A 5 -24.58 6.17 27.61
C GLU A 5 -24.46 4.91 26.73
N ILE A 6 -25.58 4.27 26.38
CA ILE A 6 -25.58 3.14 25.43
C ILE A 6 -25.14 3.59 24.03
N ARG A 7 -25.64 4.75 23.56
CA ARG A 7 -25.21 5.34 22.28
C ARG A 7 -23.75 5.79 22.30
N ALA A 8 -23.28 6.36 23.41
CA ALA A 8 -21.88 6.75 23.57
C ALA A 8 -20.94 5.54 23.60
N ALA A 9 -21.33 4.45 24.29
CA ALA A 9 -20.56 3.20 24.31
C ALA A 9 -20.58 2.48 22.95
N ALA A 10 -21.71 2.50 22.23
CA ALA A 10 -21.79 1.95 20.88
C ALA A 10 -21.00 2.79 19.85
N ALA A 11 -20.99 4.12 19.99
CA ALA A 11 -20.16 5.00 19.18
C ALA A 11 -18.66 4.82 19.50
N ALA A 12 -18.29 4.67 20.78
CA ALA A 12 -16.93 4.35 21.18
C ALA A 12 -16.48 2.96 20.67
N LEU A 13 -17.37 1.96 20.67
CA LEU A 13 -17.09 0.64 20.07
C LEU A 13 -16.96 0.70 18.54
N ALA A 14 -17.74 1.54 17.87
CA ALA A 14 -17.65 1.73 16.42
C ALA A 14 -16.35 2.44 16.02
N ILE A 15 -15.84 3.36 16.84
CA ILE A 15 -14.56 4.07 16.62
C ILE A 15 -13.36 3.14 16.88
N LEU A 16 -13.51 2.11 17.73
CA LEU A 16 -12.45 1.14 18.02
C LEU A 16 -12.36 -0.03 17.00
N GLY A 17 -13.34 -0.15 16.10
CA GLY A 17 -13.54 -1.36 15.29
C GLY A 17 -12.93 -1.38 13.88
N CYS A 18 -12.46 -0.25 13.35
CA CYS A 18 -11.91 -0.20 12.00
C CYS A 18 -10.43 0.22 12.02
N ALA A 19 -9.56 -0.61 11.43
CA ALA A 19 -8.19 -0.22 11.14
C ALA A 19 -8.18 0.62 9.84
N GLY A 20 -8.07 1.94 9.99
CA GLY A 20 -8.01 2.91 8.89
C GLY A 20 -9.37 3.39 8.35
N PRO A 21 -9.35 4.11 7.21
CA PRO A 21 -10.54 4.76 6.65
C PRO A 21 -11.66 3.77 6.31
N SER A 22 -12.89 4.22 6.54
CA SER A 22 -14.11 3.45 6.33
C SER A 22 -14.28 3.03 4.86
N HIS A 23 -14.98 1.91 4.64
CA HIS A 23 -15.29 1.44 3.29
C HIS A 23 -16.09 2.49 2.49
N GLN A 24 -16.99 3.21 3.16
CA GLN A 24 -17.79 4.27 2.54
C GLN A 24 -16.92 5.45 2.08
N HIS A 25 -15.98 5.89 2.93
CA HIS A 25 -15.04 6.94 2.57
C HIS A 25 -14.19 6.55 1.34
N LYS A 26 -13.61 5.35 1.36
CA LYS A 26 -12.81 4.81 0.23
C LYS A 26 -13.62 4.71 -1.06
N ALA A 27 -14.87 4.23 -0.98
CA ALA A 27 -15.75 4.13 -2.14
C ALA A 27 -16.09 5.52 -2.72
N SER A 28 -16.39 6.50 -1.87
CA SER A 28 -16.61 7.89 -2.30
C SER A 28 -15.36 8.47 -2.96
N LEU A 29 -14.18 8.24 -2.38
CA LEU A 29 -12.92 8.71 -2.93
C LEU A 29 -12.65 8.08 -4.31
N ASN A 30 -12.86 6.77 -4.46
CA ASN A 30 -12.71 6.06 -5.74
C ASN A 30 -13.61 6.64 -6.85
N ASN A 31 -14.82 7.09 -6.52
CA ASN A 31 -15.69 7.76 -7.49
C ASN A 31 -15.08 9.10 -7.99
N LEU A 32 -14.46 9.87 -7.10
CA LEU A 32 -13.77 11.12 -7.46
C LEU A 32 -12.52 10.86 -8.28
N LEU A 33 -11.77 9.79 -7.98
CA LEU A 33 -10.64 9.32 -8.80
C LEU A 33 -11.10 8.92 -10.21
N ALA A 34 -12.22 8.18 -10.30
CA ALA A 34 -12.81 7.75 -11.56
C ALA A 34 -13.22 8.94 -12.44
N SER A 35 -13.80 9.99 -11.83
CA SER A 35 -14.13 11.24 -12.52
C SER A 35 -12.95 12.21 -12.67
N ARG A 36 -11.77 11.86 -12.13
CA ARG A 36 -10.55 12.70 -12.09
C ARG A 36 -10.77 14.07 -11.46
N ASP A 37 -11.67 14.15 -10.48
CA ASP A 37 -11.88 15.36 -9.69
C ASP A 37 -10.87 15.40 -8.54
N TRP A 38 -9.61 15.68 -8.89
CA TRP A 38 -8.49 15.70 -7.93
C TRP A 38 -8.67 16.72 -6.83
N ALA A 39 -9.29 17.87 -7.14
CA ALA A 39 -9.55 18.93 -6.19
C ALA A 39 -10.60 18.51 -5.16
N ALA A 40 -11.72 17.90 -5.60
CA ALA A 40 -12.70 17.34 -4.68
C ALA A 40 -12.13 16.16 -3.88
N ALA A 41 -11.37 15.26 -4.51
CA ALA A 41 -10.74 14.13 -3.83
C ALA A 41 -9.80 14.59 -2.71
N THR A 42 -8.91 15.54 -3.02
CA THR A 42 -7.97 16.12 -2.05
C THR A 42 -8.70 16.78 -0.89
N ARG A 43 -9.75 17.56 -1.16
CA ARG A 43 -10.57 18.20 -0.12
C ARG A 43 -11.30 17.19 0.75
N GLN A 44 -11.94 16.17 0.16
CA GLN A 44 -12.60 15.10 0.90
C GLN A 44 -11.62 14.41 1.85
N LEU A 45 -10.40 14.13 1.41
CA LEU A 45 -9.37 13.50 2.23
C LEU A 45 -8.92 14.41 3.38
N GLN A 46 -8.67 15.69 3.11
CA GLN A 46 -8.24 16.67 4.11
C GLN A 46 -9.30 16.90 5.20
N GLU A 47 -10.57 17.02 4.81
CA GLU A 47 -11.69 17.16 5.75
C GLU A 47 -11.89 15.90 6.60
N ALA A 48 -11.51 14.74 6.06
CA ALA A 48 -11.61 13.45 6.74
C ALA A 48 -10.43 13.14 7.67
N LYS A 49 -9.39 13.99 7.72
CA LYS A 49 -8.14 13.72 8.46
C LYS A 49 -8.37 13.24 9.89
N ASP A 50 -9.21 13.93 10.67
CA ASP A 50 -9.42 13.59 12.08
C ASP A 50 -10.60 12.64 12.32
N THR A 51 -11.34 12.26 11.27
CA THR A 51 -12.54 11.41 11.36
C THR A 51 -12.33 10.02 10.78
N GLU A 52 -11.50 9.90 9.74
CA GLU A 52 -11.22 8.65 9.03
C GLU A 52 -9.79 8.14 9.26
N TYR A 53 -8.87 9.01 9.72
CA TYR A 53 -7.48 8.65 10.01
C TYR A 53 -7.18 8.87 11.50
N ALA A 54 -6.99 7.77 12.24
CA ALA A 54 -6.50 7.88 13.60
C ALA A 54 -5.05 8.37 13.63
N SER A 55 -4.55 8.80 14.78
CA SER A 55 -3.14 9.20 14.95
C SER A 55 -2.15 8.12 14.48
N ARG A 56 -2.49 6.84 14.72
CA ARG A 56 -1.73 5.66 14.26
C ARG A 56 -1.72 5.47 12.74
N ASP A 57 -2.62 6.14 12.02
CA ASP A 57 -2.75 6.07 10.56
C ASP A 57 -2.14 7.31 9.88
N ALA A 58 -1.36 8.11 10.61
CA ALA A 58 -0.80 9.36 10.11
C ALA A 58 0.07 9.18 8.85
N VAL A 59 0.89 8.13 8.78
CA VAL A 59 1.65 7.80 7.56
C VAL A 59 0.69 7.57 6.40
N LEU A 60 -0.35 6.74 6.61
CA LEU A 60 -1.32 6.41 5.57
C LEU A 60 -2.05 7.67 5.05
N TYR A 61 -2.43 8.58 5.95
CA TYR A 61 -3.03 9.87 5.56
C TYR A 61 -2.12 10.66 4.59
N TRP A 62 -0.84 10.79 4.93
CA TRP A 62 0.10 11.57 4.12
C TRP A 62 0.42 10.89 2.80
N LEU A 63 0.53 9.57 2.78
CA LEU A 63 0.64 8.77 1.56
C LEU A 63 -0.59 8.98 0.66
N ASP A 64 -1.80 8.81 1.22
CA ASP A 64 -3.05 8.96 0.45
C ASP A 64 -3.13 10.38 -0.16
N LEU A 65 -2.83 11.42 0.64
CA LEU A 65 -2.84 12.82 0.23
C LEU A 65 -1.82 13.11 -0.88
N ALA A 66 -0.60 12.61 -0.73
CA ALA A 66 0.47 12.81 -1.68
C ALA A 66 0.12 12.30 -3.08
N ALA A 67 -0.48 11.12 -3.19
CA ALA A 67 -0.86 10.54 -4.47
C ALA A 67 -1.99 11.33 -5.14
N LEU A 68 -2.97 11.86 -4.38
CA LEU A 68 -4.01 12.74 -4.95
C LEU A 68 -3.42 14.04 -5.48
N LEU A 69 -2.49 14.64 -4.74
CA LEU A 69 -1.79 15.86 -5.15
C LEU A 69 -0.91 15.60 -6.38
N HIS A 70 -0.25 14.43 -6.45
CA HIS A 70 0.54 13.99 -7.59
C HIS A 70 -0.32 13.88 -8.86
N ASP A 71 -1.42 13.13 -8.78
CA ASP A 71 -2.35 12.93 -9.90
C ASP A 71 -3.01 14.25 -10.33
N GLY A 72 -3.19 15.18 -9.39
CA GLY A 72 -3.67 16.55 -9.65
C GLY A 72 -2.62 17.51 -10.24
N GLY A 73 -1.37 17.09 -10.41
CA GLY A 73 -0.26 17.93 -10.90
C GLY A 73 0.32 18.91 -9.88
N ASN A 74 -0.10 18.82 -8.60
CA ASN A 74 0.39 19.64 -7.49
C ASN A 74 1.66 19.01 -6.90
N PHE A 75 2.71 18.91 -7.72
CA PHE A 75 3.92 18.13 -7.42
C PHE A 75 4.68 18.63 -6.19
N LYS A 76 4.65 19.94 -5.93
CA LYS A 76 5.33 20.53 -4.77
C LYS A 76 4.63 20.15 -3.47
N GLU A 77 3.31 20.29 -3.44
CA GLU A 77 2.47 19.93 -2.29
C GLU A 77 2.47 18.41 -2.08
N SER A 78 2.49 17.63 -3.17
CA SER A 78 2.67 16.18 -3.13
C SER A 78 3.99 15.80 -2.47
N ASP A 79 5.10 16.42 -2.87
CA ASP A 79 6.42 16.19 -2.25
C ASP A 79 6.45 16.58 -0.77
N GLN A 80 5.79 17.67 -0.37
CA GLN A 80 5.65 18.04 1.04
C GLN A 80 4.89 16.98 1.85
N ALA A 81 3.83 16.40 1.28
CA ALA A 81 3.09 15.31 1.91
C ALA A 81 3.93 14.01 1.98
N LEU A 82 4.72 13.70 0.95
CA LEU A 82 5.63 12.54 0.97
C LEU A 82 6.77 12.71 1.98
N ASP A 83 7.25 13.94 2.17
CA ASP A 83 8.24 14.27 3.18
C ASP A 83 7.69 14.05 4.60
N GLU A 84 6.45 14.49 4.88
CA GLU A 84 5.75 14.19 6.14
C GLU A 84 5.57 12.68 6.37
N ALA A 85 5.29 11.92 5.31
CA ALA A 85 5.21 10.46 5.40
C ALA A 85 6.59 9.83 5.71
N GLU A 86 7.64 10.25 5.00
CA GLU A 86 9.02 9.77 5.18
C GLU A 86 9.52 10.03 6.61
N GLN A 87 9.40 11.26 7.11
CA GLN A 87 9.83 11.61 8.47
C GLN A 87 9.17 10.74 9.54
N ARG A 88 7.87 10.43 9.37
CA ARG A 88 7.13 9.54 10.29
C ARG A 88 7.59 8.10 10.18
N LEU A 89 7.82 7.62 8.95
CA LEU A 89 8.37 6.29 8.72
C LEU A 89 9.74 6.11 9.38
N GLU A 90 10.62 7.10 9.26
CA GLU A 90 11.94 7.10 9.90
C GLU A 90 11.85 7.11 11.43
N ALA A 91 10.94 7.91 12.00
CA ALA A 91 10.69 7.92 13.44
C ALA A 91 10.20 6.55 13.94
N LEU A 92 9.25 5.94 13.23
CA LEU A 92 8.74 4.60 13.55
C LEU A 92 9.82 3.53 13.43
N TYR A 93 10.68 3.61 12.42
CA TYR A 93 11.80 2.69 12.23
C TYR A 93 12.81 2.80 13.38
N THR A 94 13.23 4.03 13.71
CA THR A 94 14.15 4.31 14.81
C THR A 94 13.62 3.75 16.15
N GLN A 95 12.34 3.97 16.45
CA GLN A 95 11.71 3.41 17.64
C GLN A 95 11.70 1.88 17.66
N SER A 96 11.51 1.23 16.50
CA SER A 96 11.49 -0.25 16.41
C SER A 96 12.85 -0.88 16.69
N ILE A 97 13.94 -0.23 16.26
CA ILE A 97 15.31 -0.65 16.56
C ILE A 97 15.55 -0.55 18.06
N SER A 98 15.20 0.59 18.67
CA SER A 98 15.34 0.79 20.12
C SER A 98 14.54 -0.21 20.96
N LYS A 99 13.41 -0.73 20.43
CA LYS A 99 12.57 -1.76 21.07
C LYS A 99 13.03 -3.19 20.77
N GLY A 100 14.13 -3.40 20.04
CA GLY A 100 14.64 -4.73 19.67
C GLY A 100 13.73 -5.50 18.69
N ALA A 101 12.75 -4.83 18.08
CA ALA A 101 11.76 -5.45 17.19
C ALA A 101 12.27 -5.59 15.75
N GLY A 102 13.35 -4.87 15.39
CA GLY A 102 14.28 -5.16 14.28
C GLY A 102 13.70 -5.47 12.89
N THR A 103 12.43 -5.15 12.62
CA THR A 103 11.74 -5.65 11.43
C THR A 103 10.92 -4.55 10.75
N PHE A 104 11.07 -4.46 9.43
CA PHE A 104 10.40 -3.49 8.57
C PHE A 104 8.87 -3.71 8.43
N PHE A 105 8.31 -4.81 8.96
CA PHE A 105 7.00 -5.34 8.52
C PHE A 105 5.98 -5.57 9.65
N LEU A 106 6.19 -5.00 10.83
CA LEU A 106 5.26 -5.16 11.97
C LEU A 106 4.16 -4.11 11.91
N ASN A 107 3.22 -4.29 10.98
CA ASN A 107 1.92 -3.64 11.10
C ASN A 107 0.99 -4.61 11.84
N ASP A 108 0.70 -4.29 13.10
CA ASP A 108 -0.46 -4.82 13.80
C ASP A 108 -1.55 -3.76 13.84
N THR A 109 -2.81 -4.18 13.89
CA THR A 109 -4.01 -3.33 14.05
C THR A 109 -3.90 -2.30 15.18
N THR A 110 -3.12 -2.61 16.22
CA THR A 110 -2.89 -1.74 17.38
C THR A 110 -1.67 -0.84 17.23
N ASP A 111 -0.81 -1.11 16.24
CA ASP A 111 0.42 -0.36 15.99
C ASP A 111 0.21 0.77 14.96
N ASP A 112 1.15 1.70 14.95
CA ASP A 112 1.25 2.73 13.92
C ASP A 112 1.50 2.11 12.54
N TYR A 113 0.82 2.64 11.53
CA TYR A 113 0.96 2.21 10.14
C TYR A 113 2.34 2.56 9.60
N ARG A 114 3.12 1.55 9.19
CA ARG A 114 4.50 1.71 8.66
C ARG A 114 4.61 1.59 7.15
N GLY A 115 3.48 1.44 6.46
CA GLY A 115 3.47 1.14 5.03
C GLY A 115 4.03 -0.26 4.71
N GLU A 116 3.76 -0.69 3.49
CA GLU A 116 4.36 -1.90 2.94
C GLU A 116 5.69 -1.59 2.23
N PRO A 117 6.58 -2.57 2.03
CA PRO A 117 7.90 -2.31 1.43
C PRO A 117 7.80 -1.74 0.01
N HIS A 118 6.84 -2.25 -0.76
CA HIS A 118 6.54 -1.75 -2.09
C HIS A 118 5.90 -0.35 -2.04
N GLU A 119 5.09 -0.04 -1.03
CA GLU A 119 4.57 1.31 -0.81
C GLU A 119 5.70 2.30 -0.46
N ARG A 120 6.69 1.88 0.32
CA ARG A 120 7.88 2.70 0.63
C ARG A 120 8.79 2.92 -0.57
N SER A 121 8.93 1.92 -1.43
CA SER A 121 9.58 2.10 -2.73
C SER A 121 8.82 3.09 -3.60
N LEU A 122 7.49 2.94 -3.67
CA LEU A 122 6.59 3.80 -4.42
C LEU A 122 6.60 5.26 -3.91
N LEU A 123 6.76 5.49 -2.61
CA LEU A 123 6.97 6.83 -2.05
C LEU A 123 8.13 7.54 -2.76
N HIS A 124 9.30 6.91 -2.85
CA HIS A 124 10.45 7.50 -3.52
C HIS A 124 10.26 7.62 -5.03
N ILE A 125 9.59 6.66 -5.67
CA ILE A 125 9.21 6.75 -7.08
C ILE A 125 8.36 8.01 -7.31
N LEU A 126 7.31 8.23 -6.51
CA LEU A 126 6.43 9.40 -6.67
C LEU A 126 7.17 10.72 -6.41
N ARG A 127 8.08 10.78 -5.42
CA ARG A 127 8.93 11.97 -5.20
C ARG A 127 9.88 12.22 -6.37
N ALA A 128 10.54 11.17 -6.87
CA ALA A 128 11.41 11.28 -8.03
C ALA A 128 10.64 11.78 -9.27
N LEU A 129 9.41 11.28 -9.48
CA LEU A 129 8.53 11.73 -10.55
C LEU A 129 8.02 13.15 -10.35
N ASN A 130 7.66 13.56 -9.12
CA ASN A 130 7.31 14.95 -8.80
C ASN A 130 8.42 15.91 -9.25
N TYR A 131 9.68 15.58 -8.92
CA TYR A 131 10.83 16.35 -9.34
C TYR A 131 11.07 16.28 -10.85
N ALA A 132 10.94 15.10 -11.47
CA ALA A 132 11.08 14.94 -12.92
C ALA A 132 10.05 15.77 -13.70
N TYR A 133 8.77 15.77 -13.29
CA TYR A 133 7.72 16.60 -13.89
C TYR A 133 7.98 18.09 -13.70
N ALA A 134 8.58 18.49 -12.58
CA ALA A 134 9.00 19.87 -12.32
C ALA A 134 10.30 20.27 -13.03
N GLY A 135 10.96 19.36 -13.76
CA GLY A 135 12.25 19.60 -14.41
C GLY A 135 13.43 19.73 -13.43
N ARG A 136 13.28 19.21 -12.22
CA ARG A 136 14.23 19.25 -11.09
C ARG A 136 15.07 17.97 -11.04
N THR A 137 15.97 17.84 -12.01
CA THR A 137 16.71 16.60 -12.25
C THR A 137 17.63 16.20 -11.08
N ASP A 138 18.28 17.15 -10.42
CA ASP A 138 19.20 16.85 -9.32
C ASP A 138 18.46 16.28 -8.10
N GLU A 139 17.29 16.81 -7.78
CA GLU A 139 16.43 16.33 -6.71
C GLU A 139 15.81 14.96 -7.04
N ALA A 140 15.40 14.73 -8.29
CA ALA A 140 14.96 13.41 -8.73
C ALA A 140 16.05 12.34 -8.57
N VAL A 141 17.31 12.73 -8.78
CA VAL A 141 18.50 11.90 -8.56
C VAL A 141 18.78 11.65 -7.08
N VAL A 142 18.44 12.56 -6.17
CA VAL A 142 18.51 12.31 -4.72
C VAL A 142 17.54 11.20 -4.33
N GLU A 143 16.29 11.27 -4.79
CA GLU A 143 15.29 10.24 -4.50
C GLU A 143 15.64 8.89 -5.14
N SER A 144 16.25 8.89 -6.33
CA SER A 144 16.81 7.68 -6.96
C SER A 144 17.89 7.01 -6.08
N ARG A 145 18.72 7.80 -5.38
CA ARG A 145 19.70 7.26 -4.44
C ARG A 145 19.05 6.75 -3.14
N LYS A 146 18.05 7.45 -2.62
CA LYS A 146 17.30 7.01 -1.43
C LYS A 146 16.61 5.68 -1.67
N VAL A 147 15.90 5.53 -2.79
CA VAL A 147 15.25 4.24 -3.11
C VAL A 147 16.28 3.13 -3.32
N SER A 148 17.42 3.42 -3.96
CA SER A 148 18.51 2.44 -4.10
C SER A 148 19.06 2.00 -2.74
N ALA A 149 19.24 2.92 -1.80
CA ALA A 149 19.69 2.62 -0.45
C ALA A 149 18.66 1.79 0.32
N PHE A 150 17.38 2.17 0.25
CA PHE A 150 16.27 1.44 0.85
C PHE A 150 16.19 0.00 0.31
N LEU A 151 16.26 -0.20 -1.01
CA LEU A 151 16.17 -1.52 -1.63
C LEU A 151 17.38 -2.40 -1.30
N ALA A 152 18.57 -1.81 -1.18
CA ALA A 152 19.76 -2.54 -0.73
C ALA A 152 19.64 -3.01 0.74
N GLU A 153 19.11 -2.16 1.63
CA GLU A 153 18.85 -2.52 3.02
C GLU A 153 17.74 -3.58 3.12
N LEU A 154 16.65 -3.39 2.36
CA LEU A 154 15.53 -4.33 2.27
C LEU A 154 16.00 -5.71 1.81
N GLY A 155 16.75 -5.76 0.71
CA GLY A 155 17.28 -6.98 0.12
C GLY A 155 18.25 -7.72 1.03
N SER A 156 19.06 -6.99 1.83
CA SER A 156 20.03 -7.60 2.76
C SER A 156 19.39 -8.05 4.08
N THR A 157 18.33 -7.39 4.54
CA THR A 157 17.64 -7.72 5.79
C THR A 157 16.59 -8.83 5.59
N LEU A 158 15.96 -8.88 4.42
CA LEU A 158 14.92 -9.87 4.14
C LEU A 158 15.48 -11.26 3.85
N GLY A 159 14.98 -12.23 4.63
CA GLY A 159 15.18 -13.65 4.37
C GLY A 159 14.54 -14.10 3.05
N SER A 160 14.92 -15.30 2.60
CA SER A 160 14.45 -15.88 1.32
C SER A 160 12.94 -16.14 1.25
N THR A 161 12.23 -16.11 2.39
CA THR A 161 10.76 -16.25 2.46
C THR A 161 10.01 -15.08 1.84
N TYR A 162 10.65 -13.94 1.64
CA TYR A 162 10.04 -12.74 1.07
C TYR A 162 10.40 -12.61 -0.41
N THR A 163 9.37 -12.48 -1.24
CA THR A 163 9.48 -12.42 -2.71
C THR A 163 9.85 -11.02 -3.19
N TYR A 164 9.29 -9.98 -2.56
CA TYR A 164 9.61 -8.58 -2.85
C TYR A 164 10.87 -8.14 -2.07
N ARG A 165 11.99 -8.01 -2.77
CA ARG A 165 13.31 -7.66 -2.20
C ARG A 165 14.03 -6.55 -2.97
N ASP A 166 13.49 -6.20 -4.14
CA ASP A 166 13.97 -5.15 -5.04
C ASP A 166 12.76 -4.67 -5.87
N ASP A 167 12.89 -3.50 -6.50
CA ASP A 167 11.83 -2.85 -7.27
C ASP A 167 12.28 -2.59 -8.71
N ALA A 168 11.70 -3.34 -9.66
CA ALA A 168 12.14 -3.29 -11.05
C ALA A 168 11.86 -1.93 -11.71
N PHE A 169 10.71 -1.31 -11.40
CA PHE A 169 10.38 0.00 -11.92
C PHE A 169 11.21 1.11 -11.27
N ALA A 170 11.44 1.06 -9.95
CA ALA A 170 12.30 2.03 -9.26
C ALA A 170 13.72 2.04 -9.83
N GLN A 171 14.30 0.85 -10.07
CA GLN A 171 15.63 0.72 -10.67
C GLN A 171 15.65 1.27 -12.11
N TYR A 172 14.60 0.98 -12.88
CA TYR A 172 14.51 1.46 -14.26
C TYR A 172 14.34 2.99 -14.31
N LEU A 173 13.43 3.55 -13.53
CA LEU A 173 13.23 4.99 -13.43
C LEU A 173 14.52 5.69 -12.95
N SER A 174 15.19 5.14 -11.93
CA SER A 174 16.49 5.64 -11.45
C SER A 174 17.52 5.67 -12.58
N ALA A 175 17.57 4.65 -13.43
CA ALA A 175 18.46 4.62 -14.58
C ALA A 175 18.18 5.78 -15.55
N LEU A 176 16.91 6.04 -15.88
CA LEU A 176 16.52 7.16 -16.74
C LEU A 176 16.92 8.51 -16.13
N LEU A 177 16.67 8.70 -14.84
CA LEU A 177 16.96 9.95 -14.13
C LEU A 177 18.47 10.19 -13.97
N PHE A 178 19.26 9.13 -13.74
CA PHE A 178 20.71 9.24 -13.75
C PHE A 178 21.25 9.59 -15.14
N GLU A 179 20.69 9.05 -16.22
CA GLU A 179 21.05 9.46 -17.58
C GLU A 179 20.71 10.94 -17.84
N ASP A 180 19.54 11.40 -17.39
CA ASP A 180 19.11 12.79 -17.53
C ASP A 180 20.07 13.76 -16.79
N ALA A 181 20.66 13.31 -15.68
CA ALA A 181 21.69 14.03 -14.93
C ALA A 181 23.11 13.86 -15.49
N GLY A 182 23.30 13.12 -16.60
CA GLY A 182 24.61 12.82 -17.18
C GLY A 182 25.44 11.79 -16.39
N ARG A 183 24.85 11.13 -15.39
CA ARG A 183 25.48 10.15 -14.50
C ARG A 183 25.46 8.74 -15.11
N ARG A 184 26.22 8.57 -16.21
CA ARG A 184 26.20 7.34 -17.03
C ARG A 184 26.58 6.07 -16.28
N ASP A 185 27.50 6.14 -15.32
CA ASP A 185 27.90 4.97 -14.54
C ASP A 185 26.79 4.50 -13.59
N ASP A 186 26.16 5.44 -12.87
CA ASP A 186 25.02 5.15 -12.00
C ASP A 186 23.83 4.63 -12.81
N ALA A 187 23.56 5.22 -13.98
CA ALA A 187 22.55 4.73 -14.90
C ALA A 187 22.82 3.28 -15.32
N ARG A 188 24.05 2.96 -15.73
CA ARG A 188 24.44 1.60 -16.11
C ARG A 188 24.32 0.59 -14.96
N ILE A 189 24.56 1.01 -13.72
CA ILE A 189 24.34 0.17 -12.54
C ILE A 189 22.84 -0.08 -12.36
N SER A 190 22.02 0.96 -12.45
CA SER A 190 20.57 0.89 -12.26
C SER A 190 19.88 0.09 -13.35
N TYR A 191 20.31 0.19 -14.62
CA TYR A 191 19.82 -0.68 -15.71
C TYR A 191 20.12 -2.15 -15.46
N ARG A 192 21.30 -2.47 -14.91
CA ARG A 192 21.65 -3.86 -14.57
C ARG A 192 20.80 -4.39 -13.42
N ALA A 193 20.53 -3.54 -12.42
CA ALA A 193 19.62 -3.88 -11.32
C ALA A 193 18.18 -4.08 -11.83
N ALA A 194 17.70 -3.19 -12.70
CA ALA A 194 16.39 -3.29 -13.36
C ALA A 194 16.26 -4.61 -14.13
N HIS A 195 17.26 -4.98 -14.95
CA HIS A 195 17.27 -6.25 -15.68
C HIS A 195 17.19 -7.46 -14.74
N ALA A 196 17.98 -7.47 -13.66
CA ALA A 196 17.94 -8.53 -12.66
C ALA A 196 16.58 -8.62 -11.95
N ALA A 197 15.99 -7.46 -11.60
CA ALA A 197 14.69 -7.38 -10.96
C ALA A 197 13.56 -7.83 -11.89
N TYR A 198 13.51 -7.36 -13.15
CA TYR A 198 12.48 -7.74 -14.11
C TYR A 198 12.51 -9.24 -14.46
N SER A 199 13.70 -9.86 -14.52
CA SER A 199 13.83 -11.31 -14.69
C SER A 199 13.08 -12.09 -13.59
N ALA A 200 13.16 -11.60 -12.35
CA ALA A 200 12.37 -12.15 -11.25
C ALA A 200 10.88 -11.78 -11.35
N TYR A 201 10.55 -10.52 -11.69
CA TYR A 201 9.17 -10.01 -11.78
C TYR A 201 8.33 -10.75 -12.80
N ALA A 202 8.92 -11.13 -13.95
CA ALA A 202 8.20 -11.85 -15.01
C ALA A 202 7.54 -13.13 -14.47
N SER A 203 8.25 -13.88 -13.62
CA SER A 203 7.72 -15.10 -13.01
C SER A 203 6.88 -14.87 -11.75
N ARG A 204 7.20 -13.83 -10.96
CA ARG A 204 6.60 -13.60 -9.63
C ARG A 204 5.32 -12.78 -9.68
N TYR A 205 5.25 -11.82 -10.60
CA TYR A 205 4.18 -10.83 -10.69
C TYR A 205 3.56 -10.75 -12.08
N GLY A 206 4.12 -11.44 -13.08
CA GLY A 206 3.65 -11.38 -14.46
C GLY A 206 4.05 -10.09 -15.19
N THR A 207 5.08 -9.39 -14.70
CA THR A 207 5.58 -8.14 -15.28
C THR A 207 6.90 -8.39 -15.99
N PRO A 208 6.90 -8.59 -17.32
CA PRO A 208 8.14 -8.81 -18.08
C PRO A 208 8.95 -7.51 -18.22
N GLU A 209 10.22 -7.67 -18.57
CA GLU A 209 11.13 -6.55 -18.83
C GLU A 209 10.66 -5.66 -19.99
N PRO A 210 10.56 -4.33 -19.81
CA PRO A 210 10.25 -3.40 -20.89
C PRO A 210 11.49 -3.13 -21.77
N PRO A 211 11.32 -2.66 -23.02
CA PRO A 211 12.45 -2.29 -23.87
C PRO A 211 13.16 -1.03 -23.34
N TYR A 212 14.47 -1.13 -23.08
CA TYR A 212 15.28 0.02 -22.63
C TYR A 212 15.82 0.89 -23.76
N ASP A 213 16.24 0.29 -24.87
CA ASP A 213 16.89 1.00 -25.97
C ASP A 213 15.86 1.49 -27.00
N LEU A 214 15.93 2.79 -27.31
CA LEU A 214 15.16 3.43 -28.38
C LEU A 214 16.04 3.80 -29.58
N GLY A 215 17.32 3.43 -29.58
CA GLY A 215 18.37 3.79 -30.54
C GLY A 215 19.18 5.03 -30.12
N THR A 216 19.77 5.76 -31.06
CA THR A 216 20.40 7.07 -30.80
C THR A 216 19.38 8.22 -30.95
N MET A 217 19.35 9.16 -30.01
CA MET A 217 18.49 10.36 -30.08
C MET A 217 19.07 11.36 -31.09
N GLY A 218 18.25 11.89 -32.00
CA GLY A 218 18.66 12.94 -32.93
C GLY A 218 19.03 14.24 -32.23
N ARG A 219 19.86 15.08 -32.86
CA ARG A 219 20.32 16.37 -32.28
C ARG A 219 19.17 17.33 -31.95
N ASP A 220 18.13 17.33 -32.78
CA ASP A 220 16.95 18.18 -32.64
C ASP A 220 15.72 17.40 -32.11
N GLU A 221 15.93 16.21 -31.56
CA GLU A 221 14.88 15.40 -30.93
C GLU A 221 14.97 15.49 -29.41
N GLY A 222 13.83 15.31 -28.75
CA GLY A 222 13.76 14.94 -27.34
C GLY A 222 13.00 13.62 -27.19
N GLU A 223 12.80 13.20 -25.95
CA GLU A 223 12.06 11.99 -25.62
C GLU A 223 10.88 12.30 -24.71
N VAL A 224 9.71 11.79 -25.09
CA VAL A 224 8.49 11.82 -24.29
C VAL A 224 8.44 10.50 -23.51
N VAL A 225 8.46 10.59 -22.18
CA VAL A 225 8.25 9.45 -21.27
C VAL A 225 6.85 9.59 -20.69
N PHE A 226 5.95 8.75 -21.15
CA PHE A 226 4.55 8.77 -20.76
C PHE A 226 4.26 7.64 -19.78
N LEU A 227 3.70 7.99 -18.63
CA LEU A 227 3.24 7.04 -17.62
C LEU A 227 1.71 7.02 -17.55
N HIS A 228 1.14 5.82 -17.61
CA HIS A 228 -0.28 5.60 -17.44
C HIS A 228 -0.51 4.81 -16.15
N TYR A 229 -1.08 5.50 -15.17
CA TYR A 229 -1.48 4.93 -13.89
C TYR A 229 -2.88 4.34 -14.01
N ALA A 230 -2.95 3.03 -14.27
CA ALA A 230 -4.18 2.31 -14.56
C ALA A 230 -4.76 1.62 -13.31
N GLY A 231 -6.09 1.69 -13.17
CA GLY A 231 -6.87 0.99 -12.15
C GLY A 231 -6.77 1.56 -10.74
N ILE A 232 -7.75 1.25 -9.89
CA ILE A 232 -7.72 1.59 -8.46
C ILE A 232 -6.87 0.59 -7.66
N ALA A 233 -6.24 1.05 -6.58
CA ALA A 233 -5.48 0.17 -5.68
C ALA A 233 -6.30 -1.04 -5.22
N PRO A 234 -5.69 -2.22 -5.01
CA PRO A 234 -6.39 -3.37 -4.47
C PRO A 234 -6.87 -3.06 -3.05
N ARG A 235 -8.12 -3.41 -2.74
CA ARG A 235 -8.66 -3.24 -1.39
C ARG A 235 -8.15 -4.34 -0.48
N ARG A 236 -7.60 -3.97 0.67
CA ARG A 236 -7.35 -4.90 1.77
C ARG A 236 -8.62 -5.09 2.59
N THR A 237 -9.07 -6.33 2.72
CA THR A 237 -10.31 -6.70 3.44
C THR A 237 -10.02 -7.76 4.50
N SER A 238 -10.93 -7.91 5.45
CA SER A 238 -10.83 -8.88 6.55
C SER A 238 -11.69 -10.10 6.24
N GLU A 239 -11.10 -11.29 6.30
CA GLU A 239 -11.79 -12.58 6.15
C GLU A 239 -11.71 -13.37 7.45
N SER A 240 -12.86 -13.80 7.97
CA SER A 240 -12.93 -14.57 9.22
C SER A 240 -13.00 -16.06 8.93
N VAL A 241 -12.17 -16.84 9.63
CA VAL A 241 -12.16 -18.31 9.53
C VAL A 241 -12.16 -18.95 10.92
N GLN A 242 -12.58 -20.20 11.00
CA GLN A 242 -12.51 -21.01 12.22
C GLN A 242 -11.17 -21.75 12.27
N VAL A 243 -10.43 -21.58 13.35
CA VAL A 243 -9.13 -22.23 13.59
C VAL A 243 -9.29 -23.28 14.68
N ALA A 244 -8.77 -24.49 14.45
CA ALA A 244 -8.85 -25.61 15.39
C ALA A 244 -8.04 -25.35 16.68
N TRP A 245 -8.48 -25.95 17.78
CA TRP A 245 -7.90 -25.73 19.11
C TRP A 245 -6.41 -26.10 19.25
N ASN A 246 -5.95 -27.14 18.55
CA ASN A 246 -4.55 -27.57 18.63
C ASN A 246 -3.57 -26.51 18.08
N ASP A 247 -3.94 -25.86 16.96
CA ASP A 247 -3.12 -24.81 16.34
C ASP A 247 -3.08 -23.55 17.23
N ALA A 248 -4.20 -23.26 17.89
CA ALA A 248 -4.32 -22.19 18.87
C ALA A 248 -3.38 -22.37 20.08
N LEU A 249 -3.24 -23.59 20.60
CA LEU A 249 -2.35 -23.91 21.71
C LEU A 249 -0.87 -23.70 21.33
N ILE A 250 -0.49 -24.10 20.11
CA ILE A 250 0.87 -23.89 19.59
C ILE A 250 1.18 -22.39 19.49
N ALA A 251 0.24 -21.59 18.99
CA ALA A 251 0.44 -20.15 18.83
C ALA A 251 0.75 -19.44 20.16
N VAL A 252 0.01 -19.73 21.25
CA VAL A 252 0.26 -19.16 22.59
C VAL A 252 1.66 -19.46 23.10
N GLN A 253 2.16 -20.67 22.86
CA GLN A 253 3.51 -21.06 23.27
C GLN A 253 4.59 -20.26 22.52
N THR A 254 4.29 -19.79 21.30
CA THR A 254 5.25 -19.05 20.46
C THR A 254 5.23 -17.53 20.65
N THR A 255 4.18 -16.95 21.26
CA THR A 255 3.97 -15.49 21.29
C THR A 255 4.31 -14.77 22.60
N GLY A 256 4.74 -15.44 23.68
CA GLY A 256 4.97 -14.75 24.97
C GLY A 256 6.10 -15.30 25.84
N SER A 257 6.50 -14.52 26.84
CA SER A 257 7.37 -14.92 27.94
C SER A 257 6.62 -15.84 28.93
N ASP A 258 7.35 -16.62 29.73
CA ASP A 258 6.76 -17.70 30.53
C ASP A 258 5.76 -17.24 31.61
N ASP A 259 5.90 -16.02 32.15
CA ASP A 259 5.11 -15.54 33.30
C ASP A 259 3.69 -15.08 32.95
N GLU A 260 3.47 -14.26 31.91
CA GLU A 260 2.11 -13.84 31.48
C GLU A 260 1.29 -15.02 30.94
N ASN A 261 1.99 -15.99 30.35
CA ASN A 261 1.37 -17.15 29.73
C ASN A 261 0.90 -18.20 30.75
N ALA A 262 1.36 -18.19 32.01
CA ALA A 262 1.04 -19.25 32.97
C ALA A 262 -0.46 -19.30 33.29
N GLN A 263 -1.09 -18.14 33.54
CA GLN A 263 -2.53 -18.05 33.83
C GLN A 263 -3.37 -18.36 32.58
N VAL A 264 -2.92 -17.89 31.41
CA VAL A 264 -3.56 -18.17 30.11
C VAL A 264 -3.48 -19.65 29.75
N LYS A 265 -2.30 -20.29 29.88
CA LYS A 265 -2.08 -21.73 29.69
C LYS A 265 -2.95 -22.56 30.63
N ASN A 266 -3.05 -22.17 31.90
CA ASN A 266 -3.89 -22.87 32.87
C ASN A 266 -5.38 -22.76 32.53
N ALA A 267 -5.87 -21.58 32.15
CA ALA A 267 -7.24 -21.37 31.71
C ALA A 267 -7.58 -22.16 30.42
N ILE A 268 -6.64 -22.23 29.47
CA ILE A 268 -6.75 -23.03 28.24
C ILE A 268 -6.79 -24.53 28.55
N THR A 269 -5.95 -24.98 29.49
CA THR A 269 -5.84 -26.41 29.88
C THR A 269 -7.03 -26.87 30.73
N ALA A 270 -7.70 -25.95 31.45
CA ALA A 270 -8.82 -26.23 32.33
C ALA A 270 -10.14 -26.64 31.64
N GLY A 271 -10.15 -26.80 30.30
CA GLY A 271 -11.22 -27.47 29.58
C GLY A 271 -12.31 -26.53 29.09
N LEU A 272 -12.11 -25.97 27.91
CA LEU A 272 -13.12 -25.20 27.18
C LEU A 272 -13.69 -26.07 26.05
N SER A 273 -15.01 -26.24 26.05
CA SER A 273 -15.78 -27.12 25.17
C SER A 273 -15.91 -26.66 23.71
N ALA A 274 -15.09 -25.69 23.27
CA ALA A 274 -15.12 -25.15 21.91
C ALA A 274 -13.96 -25.73 21.07
N ASN A 275 -14.28 -26.44 20.00
CA ASN A 275 -13.26 -27.07 19.13
C ASN A 275 -12.59 -26.09 18.15
N ALA A 276 -13.04 -24.83 18.10
CA ALA A 276 -12.48 -23.81 17.23
C ALA A 276 -12.65 -22.39 17.78
N ILE A 277 -11.74 -21.51 17.38
CA ILE A 277 -11.79 -20.06 17.61
C ILE A 277 -11.95 -19.33 16.28
N THR A 278 -12.72 -18.23 16.27
CA THR A 278 -12.84 -17.38 15.07
C THR A 278 -11.66 -16.43 15.01
N VAL A 279 -10.96 -16.39 13.89
CA VAL A 279 -9.81 -15.50 13.66
C VAL A 279 -9.99 -14.79 12.33
N ALA A 280 -9.63 -13.52 12.28
CA ALA A 280 -9.69 -12.72 11.07
C ALA A 280 -8.29 -12.54 10.43
N PHE A 281 -8.21 -12.73 9.12
CA PHE A 281 -7.00 -12.55 8.33
C PHE A 281 -7.22 -11.52 7.21
N PRO A 282 -6.19 -10.74 6.86
CA PRO A 282 -6.28 -9.80 5.76
C PRO A 282 -6.18 -10.51 4.41
N GLN A 283 -6.84 -9.98 3.40
CA GLN A 283 -6.69 -10.38 2.00
C GLN A 283 -6.78 -9.17 1.06
N TYR A 284 -6.09 -9.22 -0.08
CA TYR A 284 -6.19 -8.19 -1.13
C TYR A 284 -7.16 -8.61 -2.22
N ILE A 285 -8.16 -7.77 -2.48
CA ILE A 285 -9.13 -7.93 -3.56
C ILE A 285 -8.93 -6.79 -4.56
N GLN A 286 -8.60 -7.15 -5.80
CA GLN A 286 -8.52 -6.16 -6.89
C GLN A 286 -9.90 -5.99 -7.48
N ASP A 287 -10.48 -4.80 -7.32
CA ASP A 287 -11.70 -4.45 -8.04
C ASP A 287 -11.40 -4.32 -9.55
N PRO A 288 -12.32 -4.77 -10.42
CA PRO A 288 -12.13 -4.65 -11.85
C PRO A 288 -12.10 -3.19 -12.28
N PHE A 289 -11.27 -2.89 -13.27
CA PHE A 289 -11.22 -1.60 -13.95
C PHE A 289 -11.25 -1.82 -15.47
N VAL A 290 -11.94 -0.92 -16.16
CA VAL A 290 -12.24 -1.00 -17.59
C VAL A 290 -11.01 -0.67 -18.42
N ILE A 291 -10.29 0.39 -18.07
CA ILE A 291 -9.13 0.87 -18.84
C ILE A 291 -7.88 0.12 -18.38
N VAL A 292 -7.37 -0.76 -19.24
CA VAL A 292 -6.23 -1.65 -18.92
C VAL A 292 -4.94 -1.27 -19.65
N GLY A 293 -5.02 -0.34 -20.60
CA GLY A 293 -3.85 0.15 -21.33
C GLY A 293 -4.13 1.43 -22.11
N SER A 294 -3.09 1.90 -22.78
CA SER A 294 -3.16 3.06 -23.66
C SER A 294 -2.10 3.01 -24.75
N GLU A 295 -2.38 3.68 -25.86
CA GLU A 295 -1.45 4.06 -26.91
C GLU A 295 -1.29 5.57 -26.93
N ILE A 296 -0.07 6.06 -27.12
CA ILE A 296 0.16 7.48 -27.38
C ILE A 296 0.48 7.73 -28.85
N GLU A 297 -0.03 8.83 -29.39
CA GLU A 297 0.33 9.37 -30.71
C GLU A 297 0.89 10.78 -30.55
N VAL A 298 2.10 11.02 -31.07
CA VAL A 298 2.76 12.32 -31.03
C VAL A 298 3.67 12.50 -32.24
N ALA A 299 3.56 13.64 -32.93
CA ALA A 299 4.33 13.93 -34.16
C ALA A 299 4.24 12.81 -35.22
N GLY A 300 3.08 12.15 -35.36
CA GLY A 300 2.84 11.04 -36.28
C GLY A 300 3.48 9.70 -35.86
N ARG A 301 4.10 9.63 -34.67
CA ARG A 301 4.66 8.40 -34.10
C ARG A 301 3.70 7.83 -33.07
N ARG A 302 3.49 6.51 -33.09
CA ARG A 302 2.66 5.80 -32.11
C ARG A 302 3.50 4.92 -31.20
N ALA A 303 3.14 4.83 -29.92
CA ALA A 303 3.78 3.94 -28.96
C ALA A 303 2.74 3.36 -27.97
N GLN A 304 2.71 2.03 -27.89
CA GLN A 304 1.86 1.31 -26.93
C GLN A 304 2.50 1.33 -25.54
N THR A 305 1.67 1.48 -24.50
CA THR A 305 2.15 1.37 -23.12
C THR A 305 2.40 -0.07 -22.73
N THR A 306 3.58 -0.32 -22.19
CA THR A 306 4.00 -1.61 -21.60
C THR A 306 3.82 -1.56 -20.10
N LEU A 307 3.45 -2.69 -19.48
CA LEU A 307 3.36 -2.79 -18.02
C LEU A 307 4.77 -2.73 -17.44
N VAL A 308 5.04 -1.76 -16.58
CA VAL A 308 6.35 -1.61 -15.91
C VAL A 308 6.26 -1.93 -14.42
N GLU A 309 5.08 -1.79 -13.80
CA GLU A 309 4.85 -2.16 -12.42
C GLU A 309 3.42 -2.69 -12.24
N ASP A 310 3.26 -3.87 -11.63
CA ASP A 310 1.96 -4.37 -11.19
C ASP A 310 1.90 -4.33 -9.65
N ILE A 311 1.53 -3.16 -9.14
CA ILE A 311 1.43 -2.88 -7.70
C ILE A 311 0.45 -3.87 -7.04
N SER A 312 -0.60 -4.26 -7.77
CA SER A 312 -1.63 -5.17 -7.26
C SER A 312 -1.12 -6.58 -7.06
N ALA A 313 -0.38 -7.10 -8.02
CA ALA A 313 0.27 -8.41 -7.94
C ALA A 313 1.34 -8.41 -6.82
N ILE A 314 2.11 -7.33 -6.71
CA ILE A 314 3.13 -7.18 -5.66
C ILE A 314 2.50 -7.12 -4.27
N ALA A 315 1.43 -6.34 -4.08
CA ALA A 315 0.74 -6.24 -2.80
C ALA A 315 0.16 -7.58 -2.35
N LYS A 316 -0.50 -8.31 -3.26
CA LYS A 316 -1.01 -9.67 -3.01
C LYS A 316 0.12 -10.61 -2.60
N LYS A 317 1.22 -10.63 -3.36
CA LYS A 317 2.33 -11.55 -3.08
C LYS A 317 3.05 -11.22 -1.77
N ALA A 318 3.27 -9.94 -1.50
CA ALA A 318 3.87 -9.48 -0.24
C ALA A 318 3.00 -9.83 0.98
N LEU A 319 1.68 -9.90 0.81
CA LEU A 319 0.78 -10.37 1.85
C LEU A 319 0.85 -11.89 2.03
N GLU A 320 0.86 -12.65 0.93
CA GLU A 320 1.01 -14.12 0.95
C GLU A 320 2.27 -14.56 1.70
N ASP A 321 3.42 -13.94 1.39
CA ASP A 321 4.72 -14.28 1.99
C ASP A 321 4.73 -14.09 3.52
N ARG A 322 3.92 -13.15 4.03
CA ARG A 322 3.82 -12.85 5.47
C ARG A 322 2.64 -13.52 6.15
N MET A 323 1.79 -14.21 5.40
CA MET A 323 0.55 -14.76 5.92
C MET A 323 0.81 -15.75 7.06
N GLY A 324 1.92 -16.50 7.04
CA GLY A 324 2.31 -17.39 8.15
C GLY A 324 2.49 -16.65 9.48
N THR A 325 3.26 -15.55 9.47
CA THR A 325 3.49 -14.70 10.65
C THR A 325 2.21 -13.99 11.09
N ILE A 326 1.44 -13.45 10.14
CA ILE A 326 0.16 -12.76 10.41
C ILE A 326 -0.82 -13.72 11.07
N ARG A 327 -0.97 -14.94 10.51
CA ARG A 327 -1.85 -15.96 11.06
C ARG A 327 -1.46 -16.35 12.48
N SER A 328 -0.18 -16.63 12.69
CA SER A 328 0.34 -17.03 14.01
C SER A 328 0.03 -15.98 15.09
N ARG A 329 0.24 -14.69 14.79
CA ARG A 329 -0.07 -13.60 15.73
C ARG A 329 -1.56 -13.40 15.96
N ALA A 330 -2.35 -13.38 14.90
CA ALA A 330 -3.79 -13.20 15.00
C ALA A 330 -4.45 -14.35 15.79
N ILE A 331 -4.00 -15.59 15.57
CA ILE A 331 -4.40 -16.75 16.38
C ILE A 331 -3.99 -16.54 17.85
N GLY A 332 -2.73 -16.21 18.12
CA GLY A 332 -2.25 -15.97 19.49
C GLY A 332 -3.06 -14.89 20.24
N ARG A 333 -3.32 -13.76 19.58
CA ARG A 333 -4.17 -12.68 20.13
C ARG A 333 -5.59 -13.16 20.41
N ALA A 334 -6.22 -13.87 19.45
CA ALA A 334 -7.57 -14.38 19.61
C ALA A 334 -7.65 -15.33 20.82
N VAL A 335 -6.63 -16.17 21.03
CA VAL A 335 -6.55 -17.06 22.19
C VAL A 335 -6.42 -16.30 23.50
N ILE A 336 -5.52 -15.31 23.58
CA ILE A 336 -5.33 -14.48 24.78
C ILE A 336 -6.65 -13.79 25.15
N LYS A 337 -7.32 -13.16 24.17
CA LYS A 337 -8.63 -12.51 24.39
C LYS A 337 -9.70 -13.51 24.84
N PHE A 338 -9.75 -14.69 24.23
CA PHE A 338 -10.70 -15.73 24.61
C PHE A 338 -10.48 -16.22 26.05
N ALA A 339 -9.23 -16.46 26.44
CA ALA A 339 -8.88 -16.86 27.81
C ALA A 339 -9.23 -15.78 28.84
N LEU A 340 -8.92 -14.50 28.56
CA LEU A 340 -9.28 -13.37 29.43
C LEU A 340 -10.80 -13.24 29.58
N ALA A 341 -11.56 -13.39 28.49
CA ALA A 341 -13.02 -13.36 28.54
C ALA A 341 -13.59 -14.48 29.43
N LYS A 342 -12.96 -15.66 29.44
CA LYS A 342 -13.36 -16.79 30.28
C LYS A 342 -13.05 -16.59 31.76
N LEU A 343 -11.88 -16.06 32.08
CA LEU A 343 -11.54 -15.68 33.46
C LEU A 343 -12.52 -14.63 34.00
N ALA A 344 -12.92 -13.66 33.18
CA ALA A 344 -13.93 -12.67 33.55
C ALA A 344 -15.34 -13.28 33.71
N GLU A 345 -15.73 -14.23 32.86
CA GLU A 345 -17.00 -14.99 33.00
C GLU A 345 -17.05 -15.71 34.36
N GLU A 346 -15.97 -16.40 34.75
CA GLU A 346 -15.90 -17.10 36.04
C GLU A 346 -16.04 -16.17 37.25
N GLU A 347 -15.31 -15.05 37.25
CA GLU A 347 -15.33 -14.08 38.35
C GLU A 347 -16.70 -13.37 38.46
N THR A 348 -17.34 -13.06 37.32
CA THR A 348 -18.70 -12.49 37.31
C THR A 348 -19.77 -13.48 37.78
N THR A 349 -19.66 -14.78 37.45
CA THR A 349 -20.56 -15.80 38.03
C THR A 349 -20.43 -15.94 39.54
N LYS A 350 -19.24 -15.68 40.11
CA LYS A 350 -19.04 -15.74 41.57
C LYS A 350 -19.64 -14.54 42.31
N GLN A 351 -19.74 -13.38 41.66
CA GLN A 351 -20.23 -12.14 42.27
C GLN A 351 -21.71 -11.80 41.96
N ALA A 352 -22.33 -12.44 40.97
CA ALA A 352 -23.69 -12.10 40.53
C ALA A 352 -24.79 -12.93 41.25
N GLY A 353 -25.67 -12.25 41.98
CA GLY A 353 -26.96 -12.82 42.41
C GLY A 353 -27.83 -13.24 41.23
N GLN A 354 -28.67 -14.26 41.43
CA GLN A 354 -29.38 -15.06 40.41
C GLN A 354 -30.12 -14.29 39.28
N GLY A 355 -30.41 -13.00 39.41
CA GLY A 355 -31.07 -12.19 38.38
C GLY A 355 -30.14 -11.39 37.44
N TRP A 356 -28.90 -11.09 37.86
CA TRP A 356 -27.97 -10.24 37.09
C TRP A 356 -26.93 -11.04 36.30
N GLY A 357 -26.65 -12.29 36.69
CA GLY A 357 -25.68 -13.17 36.01
C GLY A 357 -26.11 -13.60 34.60
N PHE A 358 -27.42 -13.73 34.36
CA PHE A 358 -27.95 -14.12 33.04
C PHE A 358 -27.82 -13.00 31.99
N LEU A 359 -28.10 -11.74 32.37
CA LEU A 359 -27.96 -10.59 31.47
C LEU A 359 -26.50 -10.20 31.23
N ALA A 360 -25.63 -10.36 32.25
CA ALA A 360 -24.18 -10.18 32.10
C ALA A 360 -23.56 -11.27 31.19
N GLY A 361 -23.97 -12.54 31.33
CA GLY A 361 -23.53 -13.64 30.48
C GLY A 361 -23.99 -13.52 29.02
N LEU A 362 -25.17 -12.95 28.77
CA LEU A 362 -25.64 -12.62 27.41
C LEU A 362 -24.88 -11.44 26.79
N ALA A 363 -24.60 -10.40 27.58
CA ALA A 363 -23.78 -9.26 27.14
C ALA A 363 -22.34 -9.68 26.80
N ALA A 364 -21.73 -10.56 27.59
CA ALA A 364 -20.36 -11.07 27.39
C ALA A 364 -20.24 -12.01 26.17
N ARG A 365 -21.28 -12.81 25.88
CA ARG A 365 -21.32 -13.68 24.69
C ARG A 365 -21.53 -12.91 23.39
N ALA A 366 -22.25 -11.78 23.43
CA ALA A 366 -22.44 -10.92 22.27
C ALA A 366 -21.23 -10.01 21.96
N THR A 367 -20.36 -9.74 22.94
CA THR A 367 -19.21 -8.84 22.77
C THR A 367 -17.89 -9.57 22.49
N SER A 368 -17.69 -10.79 23.02
CA SER A 368 -16.43 -11.53 22.84
C SER A 368 -16.25 -12.17 21.46
N ALA A 369 -17.34 -12.51 20.77
CA ALA A 369 -17.29 -13.00 19.38
C ALA A 369 -17.03 -11.87 18.35
N ALA A 370 -17.04 -10.60 18.76
CA ALA A 370 -17.29 -9.48 17.85
C ALA A 370 -16.08 -8.63 17.42
N LEU A 371 -14.84 -8.82 17.90
CA LEU A 371 -13.74 -7.88 17.54
C LEU A 371 -12.36 -8.55 17.34
N GLU A 372 -12.27 -9.61 16.54
CA GLU A 372 -11.05 -9.88 15.75
C GLU A 372 -11.28 -9.31 14.35
N VAL A 373 -10.65 -8.17 14.07
CA VAL A 373 -10.62 -7.54 12.75
C VAL A 373 -9.17 -7.55 12.29
N ALA A 374 -8.92 -7.98 11.05
CA ALA A 374 -7.59 -7.94 10.48
C ALA A 374 -7.14 -6.49 10.20
N ASP A 375 -5.83 -6.26 10.12
CA ASP A 375 -5.34 -4.97 9.62
C ASP A 375 -5.68 -4.82 8.14
N THR A 376 -6.62 -3.91 7.85
CA THR A 376 -7.10 -3.57 6.51
C THR A 376 -6.50 -2.26 5.99
N ARG A 377 -5.51 -1.70 6.68
CA ARG A 377 -4.81 -0.50 6.22
C ARG A 377 -3.89 -0.85 5.05
N CYS A 378 -3.96 -0.02 4.02
CA CYS A 378 -3.14 -0.08 2.81
C CYS A 378 -3.24 1.29 2.13
N TRP A 379 -2.18 1.71 1.43
CA TRP A 379 -2.21 2.92 0.62
C TRP A 379 -3.24 2.75 -0.50
N SER A 380 -4.30 3.57 -0.48
CA SER A 380 -5.54 3.29 -1.23
C SER A 380 -5.73 4.17 -2.47
N THR A 381 -4.98 5.26 -2.60
CA THR A 381 -5.10 6.21 -3.72
C THR A 381 -4.13 5.91 -4.88
N ILE A 382 -3.23 4.93 -4.73
CA ILE A 382 -2.25 4.53 -5.76
C ILE A 382 -2.87 3.73 -6.91
N PRO A 383 -2.20 3.66 -8.08
CA PRO A 383 -2.62 2.77 -9.17
C PRO A 383 -2.59 1.29 -8.83
N ALA A 384 -3.42 0.53 -9.55
CA ALA A 384 -3.27 -0.92 -9.64
C ALA A 384 -2.00 -1.28 -10.43
N GLN A 385 -1.72 -0.52 -11.49
CA GLN A 385 -0.63 -0.75 -12.44
C GLN A 385 -0.01 0.57 -12.91
N ILE A 386 1.31 0.57 -13.08
CA ILE A 386 2.02 1.63 -13.82
C ILE A 386 2.42 1.06 -15.17
N ARG A 387 2.02 1.75 -16.22
CA ARG A 387 2.39 1.42 -17.59
C ARG A 387 3.19 2.57 -18.18
N MET A 388 4.10 2.25 -19.10
CA MET A 388 4.98 3.24 -19.70
C MET A 388 5.06 3.09 -21.21
N ALA A 389 5.04 4.22 -21.91
CA ALA A 389 5.45 4.35 -23.29
C ALA A 389 6.57 5.39 -23.38
N ARG A 390 7.55 5.14 -24.24
CA ARG A 390 8.63 6.10 -24.51
C ARG A 390 8.72 6.31 -26.02
N VAL A 391 8.77 7.57 -26.43
CA VAL A 391 8.82 7.94 -27.85
C VAL A 391 9.71 9.15 -28.05
N ARG A 392 10.62 9.06 -29.02
CA ARG A 392 11.41 10.23 -29.45
C ARG A 392 10.60 11.05 -30.42
N VAL A 393 10.70 12.36 -30.33
CA VAL A 393 9.96 13.30 -31.18
C VAL A 393 10.80 14.54 -31.44
N PRO A 394 10.53 15.31 -32.52
CA PRO A 394 11.14 16.61 -32.70
C PRO A 394 10.95 17.51 -31.49
N ALA A 395 11.98 18.28 -31.13
CA ALA A 395 11.89 19.27 -30.07
C ALA A 395 10.87 20.38 -30.41
N GLY A 396 10.40 21.06 -29.37
CA GLY A 396 9.38 22.10 -29.42
C GLY A 396 8.05 21.68 -28.84
N ARG A 397 7.03 22.51 -29.06
CA ARG A 397 5.66 22.28 -28.57
C ARG A 397 5.02 21.11 -29.32
N GLN A 398 4.73 20.04 -28.59
CA GLN A 398 4.10 18.82 -29.09
C GLN A 398 2.74 18.60 -28.44
N THR A 399 1.84 17.92 -29.17
CA THR A 399 0.58 17.41 -28.64
C THR A 399 0.64 15.89 -28.60
N VAL A 400 0.51 15.33 -27.41
CA VAL A 400 0.46 13.89 -27.16
C VAL A 400 -1.01 13.49 -27.06
N ALA A 401 -1.54 12.83 -28.09
CA ALA A 401 -2.84 12.20 -28.04
C ALA A 401 -2.72 10.84 -27.33
N VAL A 402 -3.64 10.53 -26.43
CA VAL A 402 -3.70 9.29 -25.66
C VAL A 402 -4.98 8.57 -26.03
N HIS A 403 -4.86 7.31 -26.43
CA HIS A 403 -5.98 6.43 -26.78
C HIS A 403 -6.05 5.28 -25.79
N TYR A 404 -7.14 5.21 -25.01
CA TYR A 404 -7.32 4.18 -23.99
C TYR A 404 -7.89 2.89 -24.56
N SER A 405 -7.37 1.76 -24.12
CA SER A 405 -7.87 0.43 -24.47
C SER A 405 -8.53 -0.26 -23.29
N SER A 406 -9.69 -0.85 -23.57
CA SER A 406 -10.37 -1.75 -22.64
C SER A 406 -9.95 -3.20 -22.84
N ARG A 407 -10.33 -4.10 -21.92
CA ARG A 407 -10.11 -5.56 -22.10
C ARG A 407 -10.79 -6.13 -23.35
N ALA A 408 -11.86 -5.49 -23.83
CA ALA A 408 -12.57 -5.90 -25.04
C ALA A 408 -11.87 -5.42 -26.33
N GLY A 409 -10.84 -4.57 -26.22
CA GLY A 409 -10.12 -4.00 -27.36
C GLY A 409 -10.72 -2.71 -27.90
N ASP A 410 -11.88 -2.29 -27.41
CA ASP A 410 -12.51 -1.04 -27.81
C ASP A 410 -11.77 0.19 -27.24
N VAL A 411 -11.64 1.23 -28.07
CA VAL A 411 -11.08 2.54 -27.69
C VAL A 411 -12.13 3.28 -26.87
N ALA A 412 -11.95 3.31 -25.55
CA ALA A 412 -13.01 3.76 -24.63
C ALA A 412 -13.10 5.28 -24.51
N ASN A 413 -11.98 6.00 -24.71
CA ASN A 413 -11.88 7.46 -24.64
C ASN A 413 -10.50 7.91 -25.17
N SER A 414 -10.37 9.17 -25.58
CA SER A 414 -9.07 9.79 -25.90
C SER A 414 -8.94 11.17 -25.28
N GLU A 415 -7.73 11.53 -24.88
CA GLU A 415 -7.39 12.88 -24.43
C GLU A 415 -6.09 13.37 -25.09
N ALA A 416 -5.81 14.67 -24.96
CA ALA A 416 -4.60 15.26 -25.52
C ALA A 416 -3.89 16.12 -24.47
N LEU A 417 -2.58 15.91 -24.36
CA LEU A 417 -1.70 16.65 -23.47
C LEU A 417 -0.76 17.51 -24.32
N THR A 418 -0.58 18.77 -23.95
CA THR A 418 0.41 19.62 -24.60
C THR A 418 1.67 19.65 -23.77
N VAL A 419 2.82 19.41 -24.43
CA VAL A 419 4.11 19.28 -23.77
C VAL A 419 5.17 20.05 -24.55
N GLU A 420 6.10 20.68 -23.82
CA GLU A 420 7.28 21.33 -24.41
C GLU A 420 8.45 20.36 -24.39
N VAL A 421 8.80 19.79 -25.55
CA VAL A 421 9.88 18.82 -25.66
C VAL A 421 11.21 19.54 -25.88
N LYS A 422 12.18 19.29 -25.01
CA LYS A 422 13.52 19.90 -25.10
C LYS A 422 14.48 19.01 -25.87
N PRO A 423 15.36 19.58 -26.73
CA PRO A 423 16.33 18.80 -27.48
C PRO A 423 17.31 18.09 -26.53
N GLY A 424 17.58 16.82 -26.82
CA GLY A 424 18.49 15.97 -26.05
C GLY A 424 18.02 15.62 -24.63
N ARG A 425 16.75 15.87 -24.29
CA ARG A 425 16.23 15.65 -22.94
C ARG A 425 14.94 14.84 -22.95
N ARG A 426 14.70 14.15 -21.84
CA ARG A 426 13.41 13.53 -21.53
C ARG A 426 12.44 14.57 -20.99
N THR A 427 11.18 14.40 -21.36
CA THR A 427 10.04 15.13 -20.79
C THR A 427 9.04 14.09 -20.29
N TYR A 428 8.79 14.11 -19.00
CA TYR A 428 7.92 13.16 -18.32
C TYR A 428 6.50 13.73 -18.25
N LEU A 429 5.51 12.87 -18.42
CA LEU A 429 4.10 13.19 -18.25
C LEU A 429 3.37 11.95 -17.75
N HIS A 430 2.25 12.14 -17.06
CA HIS A 430 1.38 11.03 -16.68
C HIS A 430 -0.09 11.34 -16.83
N VAL A 431 -0.88 10.27 -16.85
CA VAL A 431 -2.34 10.29 -16.72
C VAL A 431 -2.79 9.18 -15.78
N ARG A 432 -3.87 9.45 -15.07
CA ARG A 432 -4.51 8.52 -14.13
C ARG A 432 -5.87 8.07 -14.67
N THR A 433 -6.12 6.77 -14.69
CA THR A 433 -7.46 6.20 -14.96
C THR A 433 -7.85 5.24 -13.86
N ALA A 434 -8.95 5.52 -13.17
CA ALA A 434 -9.45 4.72 -12.05
C ALA A 434 -10.78 3.99 -12.36
N MET A 435 -11.19 3.97 -13.64
CA MET A 435 -12.42 3.32 -14.13
C MET A 435 -12.18 1.96 -14.76
#